data_AF-A0AAQ1HNZ4-F1
#
_entry.id   AF-A0AAQ1HNZ4-F1
#
_cell.length_a   1.000
_cell.length_b   1.000
_cell.length_c   1.000
_cell.angle_alpha   90.00
_cell.angle_beta   90.00
_cell.angle_gamma   90.00
#
_symmetry.space_group_name_H-M   'P 1'
#
loop_
_entity.id
_entity.type
_entity.pdbx_description
1 polymer ?
#
loop_
_entity_poly.entity_id
_entity_poly.type
_entity_poly.pdbx_seq_one_letter_code
_entity_poly.pdbx_strand_id
1 'polypeptide(L)'
;MVRRQLFLPRQRLYNISLGGVACNAPRGFRRGTAVELRIPLLGDAARYPGVVAWSRKLSDDYLVGVAFLDEDTLFRARMVEQVCQIEHFRRQRERESGQAQPVEDTALEWIACNAADFPLFCAI
;
A
#
# COMPACT_ATOMS: atom_id res chain seq x y z
N MET A 1 -18.44 20.82 17.12
CA MET A 1 -18.28 21.20 15.70
C MET A 1 -17.59 20.04 14.98
N VAL A 2 -18.35 19.16 14.34
CA VAL A 2 -17.83 17.94 13.69
C VAL A 2 -17.07 18.36 12.44
N ARG A 3 -15.74 18.18 12.44
CA ARG A 3 -14.89 18.46 11.26
C ARG A 3 -15.35 17.55 10.13
N ARG A 4 -15.81 18.14 9.02
CA ARG A 4 -16.11 17.42 7.78
C ARG A 4 -14.91 16.55 7.40
N GLN A 5 -15.09 15.24 7.49
CA GLN A 5 -14.14 14.26 6.97
C GLN A 5 -14.06 14.50 5.47
N LEU A 6 -12.96 15.11 5.02
CA LEU A 6 -12.75 15.43 3.62
C LEU A 6 -12.46 14.13 2.90
N PHE A 7 -13.51 13.47 2.42
CA PHE A 7 -13.39 12.33 1.51
C PHE A 7 -12.71 12.83 0.23
N LEU A 8 -11.45 12.47 0.07
CA LEU A 8 -10.72 12.72 -1.16
C LEU A 8 -11.13 11.67 -2.19
N PRO A 9 -11.16 12.03 -3.49
CA PRO A 9 -11.40 11.06 -4.56
C PRO A 9 -10.32 9.96 -4.53
N ARG A 10 -10.61 8.82 -5.19
CA ARG A 10 -9.68 7.68 -5.33
C ARG A 10 -8.31 8.21 -5.78
N GLN A 11 -7.31 8.03 -4.93
CA GLN A 11 -5.95 8.43 -5.23
C GLN A 11 -5.16 7.27 -5.80
N ARG A 12 -4.20 7.57 -6.68
CA ARG A 12 -3.25 6.56 -7.16
C ARG A 12 -2.23 6.29 -6.07
N LEU A 13 -2.17 5.04 -5.61
CA LEU A 13 -1.11 4.59 -4.71
C LEU A 13 0.23 4.65 -5.46
N TYR A 14 1.20 5.33 -4.87
CA TYR A 14 2.56 5.44 -5.39
C TYR A 14 3.46 4.36 -4.78
N ASN A 15 3.38 4.17 -3.46
CA ASN A 15 4.09 3.15 -2.70
C ASN A 15 3.27 2.81 -1.44
N ILE A 16 3.36 1.58 -0.97
CA ILE A 16 2.97 1.14 0.37
C ILE A 16 4.15 0.41 0.99
N SER A 17 4.42 0.68 2.27
CA SER A 17 5.49 0.02 3.03
C SER A 17 5.09 -0.13 4.50
N LEU A 18 5.99 -0.74 5.29
CA LEU A 18 5.83 -0.86 6.73
C LEU A 18 5.47 0.45 7.44
N GLY A 19 6.04 1.58 7.01
CA GLY A 19 5.86 2.87 7.69
C GLY A 19 4.58 3.63 7.31
N GLY A 20 3.86 3.21 6.27
CA GLY A 20 2.75 3.99 5.71
C GLY A 20 2.52 3.81 4.22
N VAL A 21 1.67 4.69 3.66
CA VAL A 21 1.44 4.80 2.22
C VAL A 21 1.91 6.13 1.67
N ALA A 22 2.35 6.16 0.43
CA ALA A 22 2.44 7.36 -0.37
C ALA A 22 1.41 7.30 -1.49
N CYS A 23 0.62 8.37 -1.66
CA CYS A 23 -0.32 8.49 -2.76
C CYS A 23 -0.30 9.90 -3.34
N ASN A 24 -0.72 10.01 -4.60
CA ASN A 24 -0.93 11.32 -5.20
C ASN A 24 -2.18 11.96 -4.58
N ALA A 25 -2.26 13.29 -4.60
CA ALA A 25 -3.42 14.03 -4.15
C ALA A 25 -3.56 15.33 -4.94
N PRO A 26 -4.79 15.79 -5.23
CA PRO A 26 -5.01 17.05 -5.97
C PRO A 26 -4.65 18.30 -5.15
N ARG A 27 -4.29 18.15 -3.87
CA ARG A 27 -3.92 19.25 -2.97
C ARG A 27 -2.92 18.78 -1.92
N GLY A 28 -2.17 19.74 -1.37
CA GLY A 28 -1.24 19.48 -0.27
C GLY A 28 -1.94 19.37 1.08
N PHE A 29 -1.30 18.61 1.98
CA PHE A 29 -1.76 18.44 3.36
C PHE A 29 -0.69 18.91 4.34
N ARG A 30 -1.13 19.45 5.49
CA ARG A 30 -0.20 19.79 6.57
C ARG A 30 0.29 18.52 7.23
N ARG A 31 1.59 18.45 7.53
CA ARG A 31 2.14 17.38 8.38
C ARG A 31 1.40 17.35 9.72
N GLY A 32 1.11 16.15 10.22
CA GLY A 32 0.32 15.93 11.43
C GLY A 32 -1.20 15.92 11.21
N THR A 33 -1.69 16.15 9.99
CA THR A 33 -3.13 16.07 9.71
C THR A 33 -3.59 14.62 9.82
N ALA A 34 -4.57 14.37 10.69
CA ALA A 34 -5.26 13.08 10.76
C ALA A 34 -6.09 12.86 9.51
N VAL A 35 -5.97 11.67 8.93
CA VAL A 35 -6.66 11.24 7.71
C VAL A 35 -7.18 9.82 7.87
N GLU A 36 -8.13 9.45 7.03
CA GLU A 36 -8.61 8.08 6.92
C GLU A 36 -8.19 7.55 5.54
N LEU A 37 -7.45 6.44 5.54
CA LEU A 37 -7.00 5.75 4.35
C LEU A 37 -8.02 4.69 3.95
N ARG A 38 -8.22 4.57 2.63
CA ARG A 38 -8.98 3.49 2.01
C ARG A 38 -8.09 2.85 0.97
N ILE A 39 -7.76 1.58 1.18
CA ILE A 39 -6.92 0.79 0.27
C ILE A 39 -7.83 -0.28 -0.32
N PRO A 40 -8.28 -0.16 -1.58
CA PRO A 40 -9.25 -1.09 -2.17
C PRO A 40 -8.82 -2.55 -2.12
N LEU A 41 -7.52 -2.83 -2.20
CA LEU A 41 -6.99 -4.19 -2.11
C LEU A 41 -7.22 -4.85 -0.73
N LEU A 42 -7.49 -4.04 0.31
CA LEU A 42 -7.79 -4.51 1.67
C LEU A 42 -9.31 -4.60 1.94
N GLY A 43 -10.14 -4.35 0.94
CA GLY A 43 -11.60 -4.38 1.00
C GLY A 43 -12.22 -2.98 0.93
N ASP A 44 -13.33 -2.86 0.21
CA ASP A 44 -13.98 -1.56 -0.06
C ASP A 44 -14.53 -0.85 1.17
N ALA A 45 -14.89 -1.61 2.20
CA ALA A 45 -15.36 -1.11 3.49
C ALA A 45 -14.21 -0.81 4.47
N ALA A 46 -12.98 -1.22 4.15
CA ALA A 46 -11.84 -1.05 5.03
C ALA A 46 -11.43 0.43 5.12
N ARG A 47 -11.27 0.90 6.36
CA ARG A 47 -10.90 2.28 6.69
C ARG A 47 -9.82 2.23 7.76
N TYR A 48 -8.76 2.99 7.52
CA TYR A 48 -7.56 2.92 8.36
C TYR A 48 -7.13 4.32 8.80
N PRO A 49 -7.08 4.61 10.11
CA PRO A 49 -6.60 5.88 10.59
C PRO A 49 -5.11 6.07 10.27
N GLY A 50 -4.76 7.27 9.83
CA GLY A 50 -3.40 7.64 9.49
C GLY A 50 -3.10 9.10 9.80
N VAL A 51 -1.82 9.45 9.74
CA VAL A 51 -1.35 10.82 9.90
C VAL A 51 -0.45 11.21 8.74
N VAL A 52 -0.65 12.42 8.20
CA VAL A 52 0.23 12.95 7.15
C VAL A 52 1.63 13.14 7.71
N ALA A 53 2.58 12.31 7.28
CA ALA A 53 3.99 12.38 7.67
C ALA A 53 4.73 13.46 6.86
N TRP A 54 4.39 13.62 5.58
CA TRP A 54 4.93 14.64 4.69
C TRP A 54 3.99 14.88 3.50
N SER A 55 4.12 16.05 2.86
CA SER A 55 3.39 16.40 1.64
C SER A 55 4.32 17.20 0.74
N ARG A 56 4.62 16.67 -0.44
CA ARG A 56 5.51 17.29 -1.43
C ARG A 56 4.70 17.74 -2.63
N LYS A 57 4.86 19.01 -3.03
CA LYS A 57 4.28 19.51 -4.27
C LYS A 57 5.04 18.93 -5.47
N LEU A 58 4.32 18.36 -6.42
CA LEU A 58 4.79 17.99 -7.76
C LEU A 58 4.27 19.03 -8.77
N SER A 59 4.39 18.76 -10.07
CA SER A 59 4.01 19.71 -11.14
C SER A 59 2.55 20.15 -11.02
N ASP A 60 1.62 19.19 -11.06
CA ASP A 60 0.17 19.43 -11.08
C ASP A 60 -0.57 18.82 -9.88
N ASP A 61 0.12 17.99 -9.08
CA ASP A 61 -0.43 17.31 -7.92
C ASP A 61 0.53 17.34 -6.72
N TYR A 62 0.19 16.60 -5.67
CA TYR A 62 0.99 16.44 -4.48
C TYR A 62 1.24 14.97 -4.23
N LEU A 63 2.47 14.62 -3.88
CA LEU A 63 2.78 13.34 -3.31
C LEU A 63 2.66 13.45 -1.79
N VAL A 64 1.77 12.66 -1.19
CA VAL A 64 1.45 12.71 0.23
C VAL A 64 1.83 11.38 0.88
N GLY A 65 2.73 11.45 1.86
CA GLY A 65 3.05 10.32 2.71
C GLY A 65 2.18 10.32 3.96
N VAL A 66 1.49 9.21 4.20
CA VAL A 66 0.63 8.98 5.36
C VAL A 66 1.18 7.81 6.16
N ALA A 67 1.53 8.04 7.42
CA ALA A 67 1.93 6.99 8.35
C ALA A 67 0.70 6.29 8.94
N PHE A 68 0.78 4.97 9.07
CA PHE A 68 -0.23 4.16 9.76
C PHE A 68 -0.18 4.38 11.26
N LEU A 69 -1.33 4.31 11.93
CA LEU A 69 -1.43 4.49 13.38
C LEU A 69 -1.75 3.19 14.13
N ASP A 70 -2.14 2.13 13.43
CA ASP A 70 -2.51 0.85 14.04
C ASP A 70 -1.75 -0.32 13.40
N GLU A 71 -1.46 -1.33 14.24
CA GLU A 71 -0.66 -2.51 13.87
C GLU A 71 -1.39 -3.42 12.88
N ASP A 72 -2.73 -3.47 12.93
CA ASP A 72 -3.53 -4.27 12.00
C ASP A 72 -3.45 -3.74 10.57
N THR A 73 -3.49 -2.42 10.39
CA THR A 73 -3.29 -1.75 9.10
C THR A 73 -1.89 -1.99 8.60
N LEU A 74 -0.90 -1.88 9.49
CA LEU A 74 0.50 -2.12 9.18
C LEU A 74 0.71 -3.57 8.72
N PHE A 75 0.09 -4.54 9.40
CA PHE A 75 0.11 -5.94 9.02
C PHE A 75 -0.55 -6.17 7.65
N ARG A 76 -1.76 -5.64 7.44
CA ARG A 76 -2.47 -5.76 6.16
C ARG A 76 -1.73 -5.06 5.03
N ALA A 77 -1.08 -3.94 5.30
CA ALA A 77 -0.25 -3.22 4.36
C ALA A 77 0.99 -4.02 3.95
N ARG A 78 1.65 -4.71 4.89
CA ARG A 78 2.72 -5.67 4.56
C ARG A 78 2.21 -6.74 3.62
N MET A 79 1.01 -7.26 3.86
CA MET A 79 0.42 -8.27 2.97
C MET A 79 0.18 -7.75 1.55
N VAL A 80 -0.31 -6.52 1.42
CA VAL A 80 -0.45 -5.84 0.12
C VAL A 80 0.90 -5.62 -0.55
N GLU A 81 1.92 -5.21 0.21
CA GLU A 81 3.28 -5.03 -0.30
C GLU A 81 3.81 -6.33 -0.89
N GLN A 82 3.63 -7.47 -0.21
CA GLN A 82 4.06 -8.77 -0.73
C GLN A 82 3.32 -9.17 -2.00
N VAL A 83 2.01 -8.93 -2.10
CA VAL A 83 1.26 -9.15 -3.35
C VAL A 83 1.84 -8.29 -4.48
N CYS A 84 2.20 -7.04 -4.21
CA CYS A 84 2.80 -6.16 -5.21
C CYS A 84 4.19 -6.65 -5.66
N GLN A 85 5.00 -7.19 -4.74
CA GLN A 85 6.31 -7.77 -5.06
C GLN A 85 6.20 -9.04 -5.90
N ILE A 86 5.27 -9.93 -5.57
CA ILE A 86 4.97 -11.14 -6.37
C ILE A 86 4.58 -10.75 -7.81
N GLU A 87 3.67 -9.78 -7.96
CA GLU A 87 3.27 -9.30 -9.28
C GLU A 87 4.43 -8.67 -10.07
N HIS A 88 5.33 -7.95 -9.40
CA HIS A 88 6.51 -7.41 -10.05
C HIS A 88 7.47 -8.52 -10.51
N PHE A 89 7.73 -9.49 -9.64
CA PHE A 89 8.60 -10.64 -9.91
C PHE A 89 8.06 -11.48 -11.07
N ARG A 90 6.75 -11.73 -11.09
CA ARG A 90 6.06 -12.41 -12.20
C ARG A 90 6.29 -11.67 -13.53
N ARG A 91 6.02 -10.37 -13.57
CA ARG A 91 6.22 -9.56 -14.79
C ARG A 91 7.67 -9.53 -15.24
N GLN A 92 8.62 -9.58 -14.32
CA GLN A 92 10.03 -9.68 -14.65
C GLN A 92 10.34 -11.01 -15.31
N ARG A 93 9.90 -12.14 -14.72
CA ARG A 93 10.10 -13.48 -15.27
C ARG A 93 9.41 -13.68 -16.63
N GLU A 94 8.23 -13.12 -16.83
CA GLU A 94 7.53 -13.14 -18.13
C GLU A 94 8.32 -12.40 -19.21
N ARG A 95 8.99 -11.29 -18.87
CA ARG A 95 9.86 -10.56 -19.81
C ARG A 95 11.14 -11.33 -20.14
N GLU A 96 11.70 -12.05 -19.17
CA GLU A 96 12.94 -12.82 -19.34
C GLU A 96 12.71 -14.13 -20.11
N SER A 97 11.59 -14.82 -19.85
CA SER A 97 11.27 -16.11 -20.47
C SER A 97 10.44 -16.00 -21.76
N GLY A 98 9.76 -14.86 -21.97
CA GLY A 98 8.82 -14.66 -23.08
C GLY A 98 7.52 -15.46 -22.96
N GLN A 99 7.29 -16.16 -21.84
CA GLN A 99 6.10 -16.98 -21.60
C GLN A 99 5.33 -16.44 -20.39
N ALA A 100 4.00 -16.47 -20.45
CA ALA A 100 3.15 -16.13 -19.32
C ALA A 100 3.30 -17.20 -18.22
N GLN A 101 3.56 -16.78 -16.99
CA GLN A 101 3.63 -17.69 -15.84
C GLN A 101 2.33 -17.63 -15.04
N PRO A 102 1.80 -18.76 -14.54
CA PRO A 102 0.67 -18.77 -13.61
C PRO A 102 1.01 -18.00 -12.33
N VAL A 103 0.06 -17.22 -11.81
CA VAL A 103 0.24 -16.43 -10.58
C VAL A 103 0.60 -17.34 -9.40
N GLU A 104 -0.07 -18.49 -9.28
CA GLU A 104 0.12 -19.40 -8.16
C GLU A 104 1.55 -19.96 -8.12
N ASP A 105 2.10 -20.38 -9.26
CA ASP A 105 3.45 -20.95 -9.35
C ASP A 105 4.52 -19.92 -9.01
N THR A 106 4.37 -18.69 -9.53
CA THR A 106 5.29 -17.59 -9.22
C THR A 106 5.19 -17.16 -7.75
N ALA A 107 3.99 -17.15 -7.18
CA ALA A 107 3.80 -16.84 -5.76
C ALA A 107 4.48 -17.88 -4.87
N LEU A 108 4.36 -19.17 -5.19
CA LEU A 108 5.03 -20.26 -4.46
C LEU A 108 6.56 -20.17 -4.56
N GLU A 109 7.10 -19.90 -5.74
CA GLU A 109 8.54 -19.70 -5.93
C GLU A 109 9.02 -18.48 -5.14
N TRP A 110 8.28 -17.37 -5.19
CA TRP A 110 8.62 -16.16 -4.46
C TRP A 110 8.57 -16.37 -2.94
N ILE A 111 7.55 -17.06 -2.42
CA ILE A 111 7.45 -17.44 -1.01
C ILE A 111 8.63 -18.34 -0.62
N ALA A 112 8.98 -19.35 -1.43
CA ALA A 112 10.10 -20.23 -1.13
C ALA A 112 11.44 -19.47 -1.02
N CYS A 113 11.63 -18.41 -1.82
CA CYS A 113 12.82 -17.57 -1.77
C CYS A 113 12.79 -16.48 -0.69
N ASN A 114 11.61 -16.00 -0.27
CA ASN A 114 11.43 -14.81 0.57
C ASN A 114 10.56 -15.06 1.82
N ALA A 115 10.37 -16.32 2.23
CA ALA A 115 9.51 -16.69 3.35
C ALA A 115 9.84 -15.97 4.67
N ALA A 116 11.10 -15.57 4.86
CA ALA A 116 11.54 -14.80 6.01
C ALA A 116 10.90 -13.40 6.10
N ASP A 117 10.53 -12.81 4.96
CA ASP A 117 9.88 -11.50 4.86
C ASP A 117 8.35 -11.60 4.77
N PHE A 118 7.81 -12.82 4.72
CA PHE A 118 6.37 -13.03 4.80
C PHE A 118 5.92 -12.76 6.23
N PRO A 119 4.83 -11.99 6.44
CA PRO A 119 4.26 -11.83 7.77
C PRO A 119 3.82 -13.20 8.29
N LEU A 120 4.58 -13.76 9.24
CA LEU A 120 4.21 -15.01 9.91
C LEU A 120 2.89 -14.77 10.65
N PHE A 121 1.81 -15.38 10.17
CA PHE A 121 0.64 -15.62 11.01
C PHE A 121 0.91 -16.87 11.84
N CYS A 122 0.95 -16.71 13.16
CA CYS A 122 0.31 -17.68 14.03
C CYS A 122 -0.98 -17.02 14.53
N ALA A 123 -2.09 -17.27 13.83
CA ALA A 123 -3.41 -17.17 14.42
C ALA A 123 -3.80 -18.59 14.86
N ILE A 124 -3.84 -18.81 16.17
CA ILE A 124 -4.72 -19.81 16.80
C ILE A 124 -5.70 -19.01 17.65
#